data_AF-A0A653PZH9-F1
#
_entry.id   AF-A0A653PZH9-F1
#
_cell.length_a   1.000
_cell.length_b   1.000
_cell.length_c   1.000
_cell.angle_alpha   90.00
_cell.angle_beta   90.00
_cell.angle_gamma   90.00
#
_symmetry.space_group_name_H-M   'P 1'
#
loop_
_entity.id
_entity.type
_entity.pdbx_description
1 polymer ?
#
loop_
_entity_poly.entity_id
_entity_poly.type
_entity_poly.pdbx_seq_one_letter_code
_entity_poly.pdbx_strand_id
1 'polypeptide(L)'
;MPTSTELSPQSVEESLDVVVGRTVHMLMWDQKLKQGDLAPVLGIQQTALSRKLRGERKWTLDELRTVARALNTTTSYLLGETENPRPGGPVGGIVAAGVGPAGIEPTTSTV
;
A
#
# COMPACT_ATOMS: atom_id res chain seq x y z
N MET A 1 29.04 38.24 18.98
CA MET A 1 28.19 37.10 19.40
C MET A 1 27.17 36.85 18.30
N PRO A 2 27.40 35.93 17.33
CA PRO A 2 26.31 35.50 16.47
C PRO A 2 25.38 34.58 17.26
N THR A 3 24.10 34.93 17.30
CA THR A 3 23.02 34.08 17.80
C THR A 3 22.97 32.82 16.94
N SER A 4 23.40 31.69 17.51
CA SER A 4 23.23 30.37 16.90
C SER A 4 21.73 30.08 16.81
N THR A 5 21.15 30.32 15.65
CA THR A 5 19.90 29.70 15.24
C THR A 5 20.19 28.21 15.10
N GLU A 6 19.85 27.47 16.16
CA GLU A 6 19.87 26.01 16.17
C GLU A 6 18.84 25.53 15.14
N LEU A 7 19.34 25.17 13.95
CA LEU A 7 18.56 24.45 12.94
C LEU A 7 18.19 23.09 13.55
N SER A 8 16.94 22.99 14.01
CA SER A 8 16.39 21.74 14.54
C SER A 8 16.46 20.64 13.45
N PRO A 9 17.00 19.44 13.77
CA PRO A 9 17.22 18.35 12.81
C PRO A 9 15.94 17.66 12.31
N GLN A 10 14.75 18.20 12.59
CA GLN A 10 13.45 17.60 12.25
C GLN A 10 13.06 17.75 10.76
N SER A 11 13.94 18.28 9.89
CA SER A 11 13.54 18.82 8.57
C SER A 11 13.94 17.98 7.35
N VAL A 12 14.33 16.71 7.49
CA VAL A 12 14.69 15.86 6.32
C VAL A 12 13.98 14.50 6.29
N GLU A 13 13.09 14.18 7.25
CA GLU A 13 12.21 13.01 7.06
C GLU A 13 11.05 13.38 6.13
N GLU A 14 10.96 12.70 4.98
CA GLU A 14 9.83 12.81 4.06
C GLU A 14 8.52 12.58 4.84
N SER A 15 7.59 13.55 4.78
CA SER A 15 6.32 13.45 5.52
C SER A 15 5.65 12.12 5.23
N LEU A 16 5.21 11.39 6.28
CA LEU A 16 4.57 10.07 6.13
C LEU A 16 3.41 10.08 5.13
N ASP A 17 2.68 11.20 5.02
CA ASP A 17 1.59 11.33 4.04
C ASP A 17 2.07 11.28 2.58
N VAL A 18 3.28 11.77 2.29
CA VAL A 18 3.92 11.69 0.98
C VAL A 18 4.35 10.24 0.71
N VAL A 19 4.94 9.58 1.71
CA VAL A 19 5.31 8.16 1.62
C VAL A 19 4.09 7.29 1.32
N VAL A 20 3.04 7.43 2.14
CA VAL A 20 1.76 6.73 1.92
C VAL A 20 1.18 7.08 0.56
N GLY A 21 1.12 8.36 0.21
CA GLY A 21 0.58 8.81 -1.09
C GLY A 21 1.29 8.18 -2.28
N ARG A 22 2.63 8.14 -2.25
CA ARG A 22 3.47 7.47 -3.26
C ARG A 22 3.18 5.97 -3.31
N THR A 23 3.21 5.28 -2.18
CA THR A 23 3.00 3.82 -2.10
C THR A 23 1.61 3.43 -2.61
N VAL A 24 0.56 4.15 -2.19
CA VAL A 24 -0.81 3.94 -2.67
C VAL A 24 -0.89 4.15 -4.18
N HIS A 25 -0.26 5.20 -4.71
CA HIS A 25 -0.28 5.47 -6.15
C HIS A 25 0.41 4.37 -6.97
N MET A 26 1.54 3.84 -6.50
CA MET A 26 2.23 2.72 -7.15
C MET A 26 1.37 1.46 -7.14
N LEU A 27 0.78 1.10 -6.00
CA LEU A 27 -0.10 -0.07 -5.90
C LEU A 27 -1.33 0.05 -6.80
N MET A 28 -1.91 1.24 -6.92
CA MET A 28 -3.01 1.48 -7.84
C MET A 28 -2.58 1.26 -9.30
N TRP A 29 -1.40 1.75 -9.66
CA TRP A 29 -0.82 1.57 -11.00
C TRP A 29 -0.64 0.08 -11.31
N ASP A 30 -0.03 -0.67 -10.40
CA ASP A 30 0.22 -2.12 -10.55
C ASP A 30 -1.08 -2.92 -10.71
N GLN A 31 -2.13 -2.51 -10.00
CA GLN A 31 -3.45 -3.15 -10.05
C GLN A 31 -4.35 -2.61 -11.17
N LYS A 32 -3.86 -1.67 -11.99
CA LYS A 32 -4.63 -0.97 -13.05
C LYS A 32 -5.89 -0.27 -12.53
N LEU A 33 -5.87 0.19 -11.28
CA LEU A 33 -6.95 0.92 -10.64
C LEU A 33 -6.82 2.43 -10.89
N LYS A 34 -7.94 3.09 -11.14
CA LYS A 34 -8.02 4.55 -11.28
C LYS A 34 -8.39 5.18 -9.94
N GLN A 35 -8.10 6.47 -9.77
CA GLN A 35 -8.53 7.23 -8.59
C GLN A 35 -10.07 7.25 -8.44
N GLY A 36 -10.81 7.18 -9.55
CA GLY A 36 -12.27 7.06 -9.53
C GLY A 36 -12.79 5.74 -8.96
N ASP A 37 -11.96 4.69 -8.92
CA ASP A 37 -12.32 3.38 -8.37
C ASP A 37 -12.04 3.32 -6.86
N LEU A 38 -10.96 3.95 -6.39
CA LEU A 38 -10.57 3.95 -4.98
C LEU A 38 -11.27 5.03 -4.14
N ALA A 39 -11.57 6.20 -4.71
CA ALA A 39 -12.18 7.29 -3.97
C ALA A 39 -13.56 6.93 -3.36
N PRO A 40 -14.47 6.22 -4.08
CA PRO A 40 -15.73 5.75 -3.50
C PRO A 40 -15.55 4.78 -2.32
N VAL A 41 -14.53 3.92 -2.36
CA VAL A 41 -14.21 2.98 -1.26
C VAL A 41 -13.84 3.72 0.01
N LEU A 42 -13.19 4.88 -0.13
CA LEU A 42 -12.83 5.77 0.98
C LEU A 42 -13.96 6.73 1.39
N GLY A 43 -15.07 6.77 0.66
CA GLY A 43 -16.15 7.72 0.90
C GLY A 43 -15.75 9.18 0.65
N ILE A 44 -14.73 9.42 -0.20
CA ILE A 44 -14.23 10.77 -0.51
C ILE A 44 -14.33 11.08 -1.99
N GLN A 45 -14.23 12.37 -2.32
CA GLN A 45 -14.15 12.82 -3.71
C GLN A 45 -12.80 12.48 -4.34
N GLN A 46 -12.78 12.21 -5.66
CA GLN A 46 -11.55 11.93 -6.41
C GLN A 46 -10.50 13.05 -6.26
N THR A 47 -10.93 14.31 -6.22
CA THR A 47 -10.05 15.46 -6.00
C THR A 47 -9.41 15.45 -4.60
N ALA A 48 -10.12 14.95 -3.58
CA ALA A 48 -9.58 14.79 -2.23
C ALA A 48 -8.55 13.66 -2.19
N LEU A 49 -8.82 12.54 -2.86
CA LEU A 49 -7.86 11.44 -3.01
C LEU A 49 -6.60 11.93 -3.73
N SER A 50 -6.74 12.66 -4.83
CA SER A 50 -5.62 13.23 -5.59
C SER A 50 -4.67 14.07 -4.72
N ARG A 51 -5.23 14.91 -3.84
CA ARG A 51 -4.44 15.72 -2.89
C ARG A 51 -3.72 14.86 -1.83
N LYS A 52 -4.36 13.78 -1.35
CA LYS A 52 -3.73 12.82 -0.43
C LYS A 52 -2.59 12.04 -1.09
N LEU A 53 -2.75 11.63 -2.35
CA LEU A 53 -1.70 10.93 -3.11
C LEU A 53 -0.44 11.80 -3.31
N ARG A 54 -0.59 13.13 -3.35
CA ARG A 54 0.54 14.08 -3.40
C ARG A 54 1.06 14.49 -2.01
N GLY A 55 0.49 13.96 -0.93
CA GLY A 55 0.85 14.34 0.45
C GLY A 55 0.37 15.74 0.87
N GLU A 56 -0.45 16.42 0.08
CA GLU A 56 -1.01 17.75 0.40
C GLU A 56 -2.11 17.67 1.47
N ARG A 57 -2.67 16.48 1.68
CA ARG A 57 -3.68 16.21 2.70
C ARG A 57 -3.28 15.00 3.53
N LYS A 58 -3.44 15.14 4.85
CA LYS A 58 -3.14 14.10 5.82
C LYS A 58 -4.01 12.86 5.61
N TRP A 59 -3.45 11.69 5.85
CA TRP A 59 -4.20 10.43 5.94
C TRP A 59 -4.74 10.21 7.35
N THR A 60 -5.95 9.68 7.46
CA THR A 60 -6.50 9.20 8.72
C THR A 60 -6.20 7.71 8.88
N LEU A 61 -6.23 7.23 10.14
CA LEU A 61 -6.01 5.81 10.41
C LEU A 61 -7.08 4.91 9.75
N ASP A 62 -8.33 5.37 9.72
CA ASP A 62 -9.42 4.66 9.08
C ASP A 62 -9.24 4.56 7.56
N GLU A 63 -8.77 5.64 6.92
CA GLU A 63 -8.43 5.64 5.50
C GLU A 63 -7.27 4.68 5.22
N LEU A 64 -6.19 4.71 6.01
CA LEU A 64 -5.06 3.79 5.86
C LEU A 64 -5.51 2.32 5.93
N ARG A 65 -6.33 1.98 6.93
CA ARG A 65 -6.90 0.64 7.08
C ARG A 65 -7.78 0.25 5.89
N THR A 66 -8.56 1.19 5.37
CA THR A 66 -9.46 0.97 4.24
C THR A 66 -8.68 0.77 2.94
N VAL A 67 -7.70 1.62 2.65
CA VAL A 67 -6.82 1.49 1.49
C VAL A 67 -6.02 0.20 1.55
N ALA A 68 -5.47 -0.15 2.71
CA ALA A 68 -4.72 -1.39 2.87
C ALA A 68 -5.55 -2.61 2.47
N ARG A 69 -6.81 -2.68 2.91
CA ARG A 69 -7.73 -3.76 2.52
C ARG A 69 -8.09 -3.70 1.03
N ALA A 70 -8.42 -2.51 0.51
CA ALA A 70 -8.82 -2.33 -0.88
C ALA A 70 -7.72 -2.75 -1.86
N LEU A 71 -6.46 -2.47 -1.51
CA LEU A 71 -5.28 -2.79 -2.33
C LEU A 71 -4.61 -4.11 -1.95
N ASN A 72 -5.24 -4.93 -1.10
CA ASN A 72 -4.70 -6.20 -0.61
C ASN A 72 -3.27 -6.09 -0.04
N THR A 73 -3.03 -5.04 0.75
CA THR A 73 -1.75 -4.74 1.40
C THR A 73 -1.88 -4.53 2.91
N THR A 74 -0.78 -4.18 3.60
CA THR A 74 -0.76 -3.84 5.04
C THR A 74 -0.55 -2.35 5.28
N THR A 75 -1.02 -1.84 6.44
CA THR A 75 -0.74 -0.46 6.85
C THR A 75 0.76 -0.20 7.01
N SER A 76 1.52 -1.16 7.55
CA SER A 76 2.98 -1.04 7.67
C SER A 76 3.68 -0.91 6.32
N TYR A 77 3.18 -1.61 5.28
CA TYR A 77 3.70 -1.43 3.92
C TYR A 77 3.38 -0.04 3.38
N LEU A 78 2.15 0.45 3.59
CA LEU A 78 1.78 1.81 3.19
C LEU A 78 2.65 2.88 3.85
N LEU A 79 3.01 2.68 5.11
CA LEU A 79 3.89 3.56 5.89
C LEU A 79 5.37 3.45 5.51
N GLY A 80 5.75 2.47 4.67
CA GLY A 80 7.15 2.22 4.30
C GLY A 80 7.96 1.49 5.37
N GLU A 81 7.31 0.90 6.38
CA GLU A 81 7.96 0.15 7.47
C GLU A 81 8.38 -1.26 7.03
N THR A 82 7.85 -1.75 5.92
CA THR A 82 8.16 -3.08 5.37
C THR A 82 8.19 -3.06 3.85
N GLU A 83 9.03 -3.91 3.26
CA GLU A 83 9.08 -4.14 1.81
C GLU A 83 8.04 -5.16 1.34
N ASN A 84 7.36 -5.88 2.26
CA ASN A 84 6.39 -6.91 1.90
C ASN A 84 4.96 -6.36 1.92
N PRO A 85 4.28 -6.24 0.76
CA PRO A 85 2.92 -5.72 0.72
C PRO A 85 1.90 -6.68 1.30
N ARG A 86 2.10 -8.01 1.27
CA ARG A 86 1.03 -8.96 1.63
C ARG A 86 0.84 -9.10 3.14
N PRO A 87 -0.40 -8.91 3.66
CA PRO A 87 -0.74 -9.40 4.98
C PRO A 87 -0.69 -10.93 4.96
N GLY A 88 0.24 -11.52 5.71
CA GLY A 88 0.32 -12.99 5.86
C GLY A 88 1.27 -13.73 4.90
N GLY A 89 2.25 -13.05 4.29
CA GLY A 89 3.45 -13.76 3.83
C GLY A 89 4.18 -14.35 5.04
N PRO A 90 4.65 -15.61 5.00
CA PRO A 90 5.16 -16.28 6.18
C PRO A 90 6.34 -15.50 6.75
N VAL A 91 6.28 -15.17 8.05
CA VAL A 91 7.45 -14.73 8.84
C VAL A 91 8.36 -15.95 9.13
N GLY A 92 8.47 -16.87 8.17
CA GLY A 92 8.79 -18.28 8.42
C GLY A 92 7.54 -19.06 8.86
N GLY A 93 7.03 -19.96 8.01
CA GLY A 93 5.91 -20.84 8.37
C GLY A 93 4.81 -20.96 7.30
N ILE A 94 5.00 -21.94 6.42
CA ILE A 94 4.04 -22.62 5.52
C ILE A 94 3.16 -21.80 4.56
N VAL A 95 3.36 -22.12 3.29
CA VAL A 95 2.53 -21.80 2.14
C VAL A 95 1.10 -22.32 2.33
N ALA A 96 0.10 -21.45 2.21
CA ALA A 96 -1.21 -21.85 1.72
C ALA A 96 -1.20 -21.60 0.21
N ALA A 97 -0.60 -22.54 -0.51
CA ALA A 97 -0.83 -22.69 -1.94
C ALA A 97 -2.35 -22.74 -2.16
N GLY A 98 -2.83 -21.94 -3.12
CA GLY A 98 -4.19 -22.06 -3.61
C GLY A 98 -4.46 -23.51 -4.00
N VAL A 99 -5.27 -24.18 -3.19
CA VAL A 99 -5.97 -25.40 -3.54
C VAL A 99 -6.98 -25.01 -4.62
N GLY A 100 -6.60 -25.15 -5.87
CA GLY A 100 -7.55 -25.27 -6.98
C GLY A 100 -8.04 -26.73 -7.05
N PRO A 101 -9.34 -27.00 -7.12
CA PRO A 101 -9.83 -28.36 -7.32
C PRO A 101 -9.76 -28.76 -8.81
N ALA A 102 -9.44 -30.03 -9.03
CA ALA A 102 -9.77 -30.85 -10.20
C ALA A 102 -9.18 -30.48 -11.57
N GLY A 103 -8.15 -31.24 -11.95
CA GLY A 103 -7.76 -31.50 -13.34
C GLY A 103 -7.31 -32.94 -13.46
N ILE A 104 -8.26 -33.85 -13.66
CA ILE A 104 -8.00 -35.22 -14.09
C ILE A 104 -7.62 -35.20 -15.57
N GLU A 105 -6.34 -35.34 -15.88
CA GLU A 105 -5.93 -35.75 -17.22
C GLU A 105 -5.00 -36.97 -17.09
N PRO A 106 -5.46 -38.20 -17.41
CA PRO A 106 -4.53 -39.26 -17.75
C PRO A 106 -4.15 -39.09 -19.23
N THR A 107 -2.99 -38.49 -19.50
CA THR A 107 -2.33 -38.79 -20.77
C THR A 107 -0.82 -38.73 -20.62
N THR A 108 -0.20 -39.91 -20.76
CA THR A 108 1.15 -40.18 -21.27
C THR A 108 1.62 -41.48 -20.64
N SER A 109 1.22 -42.59 -21.27
CA SER A 109 2.03 -43.80 -21.24
C SER A 109 3.25 -43.53 -22.11
N THR A 110 4.44 -43.65 -21.52
CA THR A 110 5.71 -43.66 -22.23
C THR A 110 6.39 -44.98 -21.90
N VAL A 111 6.43 -45.82 -22.94
CA VAL A 111 7.21 -47.06 -23.21
C VAL A 111 7.21 -48.22 -22.20
#